data_AF-A0A1W6S9W9-F1
#
_entry.id   AF-A0A1W6S9W9-F1
#
_cell.length_a   1.000
_cell.length_b   1.000
_cell.length_c   1.000
_cell.angle_alpha   90.00
_cell.angle_beta   90.00
_cell.angle_gamma   90.00
#
_symmetry.space_group_name_H-M   'P 1'
#
loop_
_entity.id
_entity.type
_entity.pdbx_description
1 polymer ?
#
loop_
_entity_poly.entity_id
_entity_poly.type
_entity_poly.pdbx_seq_one_letter_code
_entity_poly.pdbx_strand_id
1 'polypeptide(L)' 'MKSAVEDDKIKDKISASEKQTVLDKCNEIIKWLDANQLADKEEYEHKQKELEGICNPIVTKMYQGAG' A
#
# COMPACT_ATOMS: atom_id res chain seq x y z
N MET A 1 0.03 -2.00 -5.64
CA MET A 1 -0.86 -2.14 -4.46
C MET A 1 -2.20 -1.45 -4.66
N LYS A 2 -2.21 -0.15 -4.98
CA LYS A 2 -3.45 0.62 -5.24
C LYS A 2 -4.48 -0.11 -6.11
N SER A 3 -4.06 -0.60 -7.30
CA SER A 3 -4.95 -1.35 -8.19
C SER A 3 -5.43 -2.70 -7.63
N ALA A 4 -4.64 -3.33 -6.75
CA ALA A 4 -5.02 -4.60 -6.13
C ALA A 4 -6.13 -4.43 -5.09
N VAL A 5 -6.08 -3.37 -4.27
CA VAL A 5 -7.14 -3.07 -3.29
C VAL A 5 -8.40 -2.45 -3.93
N GLU A 6 -8.30 -2.05 -5.20
CA GLU A 6 -9.42 -1.59 -6.04
C GLU A 6 -10.04 -2.73 -6.89
N ASP A 7 -9.46 -3.94 -6.87
CA ASP A 7 -10.02 -5.11 -7.54
C ASP A 7 -11.24 -5.63 -6.77
N ASP A 8 -12.36 -5.83 -7.47
CA ASP A 8 -13.62 -6.34 -6.87
C ASP A 8 -13.44 -7.68 -6.15
N LYS A 9 -12.53 -8.55 -6.63
CA LYS A 9 -12.23 -9.83 -5.97
C LYS A 9 -11.55 -9.68 -4.60
N ILE A 10 -10.99 -8.50 -4.34
CA ILE A 10 -10.19 -8.20 -3.16
C ILE A 10 -10.95 -7.28 -2.20
N LYS A 11 -11.85 -6.43 -2.72
CA LYS A 11 -12.72 -5.55 -1.90
C LYS A 11 -13.51 -6.31 -0.84
N ASP A 12 -13.94 -7.53 -1.13
CA ASP A 12 -14.71 -8.34 -0.18
C ASP A 12 -13.84 -9.06 0.86
N LYS A 13 -12.51 -9.11 0.65
CA LYS A 13 -11.55 -9.80 1.53
C LYS A 13 -10.88 -8.89 2.55
N ILE A 14 -10.98 -7.58 2.37
CA ILE A 14 -10.37 -6.56 3.23
C ILE A 14 -11.45 -5.58 3.67
N SER A 15 -11.32 -5.05 4.89
CA SER A 15 -12.29 -4.06 5.37
C SER A 15 -12.17 -2.74 4.60
N ALA A 16 -13.26 -1.96 4.57
CA ALA A 16 -13.26 -0.62 3.99
C ALA A 16 -12.20 0.30 4.63
N SER A 17 -11.95 0.13 5.94
CA SER A 17 -10.92 0.86 6.67
C SER A 17 -9.49 0.50 6.21
N GLU A 18 -9.20 -0.79 6.05
CA GLU A 18 -7.90 -1.25 5.53
C GLU A 18 -7.67 -0.78 4.10
N LYS A 19 -8.72 -0.86 3.26
CA LYS A 19 -8.68 -0.32 1.89
C LYS A 19 -8.34 1.17 1.90
N GLN A 20 -9.05 1.98 2.70
CA GLN A 20 -8.83 3.42 2.78
C GLN A 20 -7.40 3.72 3.24
N THR A 21 -6.92 3.00 4.26
CA THR A 21 -5.55 3.16 4.79
C THR A 21 -4.49 2.92 3.71
N VAL A 22 -4.65 1.89 2.87
CA VAL A 22 -3.72 1.61 1.76
C VAL A 22 -3.78 2.68 0.69
N LEU A 23 -4.98 3.13 0.32
CA LEU A 23 -5.16 4.16 -0.70
C LEU A 23 -4.53 5.48 -0.25
N ASP A 24 -4.77 5.88 0.99
CA ASP A 24 -4.20 7.09 1.58
C ASP A 24 -2.67 6.99 1.62
N LYS A 25 -2.12 5.85 2.06
CA LYS A 25 -0.66 5.68 2.09
C LYS A 25 -0.05 5.68 0.69
N CYS A 26 -0.67 5.02 -0.28
CA CYS A 26 -0.20 5.04 -1.66
C CYS A 26 -0.20 6.48 -2.22
N ASN A 27 -1.25 7.26 -1.96
CA ASN A 27 -1.32 8.64 -2.41
C ASN A 27 -0.29 9.55 -1.70
N GLU A 28 -0.03 9.32 -0.41
CA GLU A 28 1.03 10.02 0.34
C GLU A 28 2.42 9.72 -0.25
N ILE A 29 2.73 8.45 -0.50
CA ILE A 29 3.99 8.03 -1.12
C ILE A 29 4.13 8.65 -2.50
N ILE A 30 3.09 8.62 -3.34
CA ILE A 30 3.13 9.24 -4.68
C ILE A 30 3.46 10.73 -4.59
N LYS A 31 2.78 11.48 -3.70
CA LYS A 31 3.10 12.90 -3.47
C LYS A 31 4.53 13.11 -3.00
N TRP A 32 5.03 12.23 -2.13
CA TRP A 32 6.41 12.28 -1.69
C TRP A 32 7.37 12.01 -2.85
N LEU A 33 7.13 11.01 -3.70
CA LEU A 33 7.93 10.73 -4.89
C LEU A 33 7.95 11.91 -5.87
N ASP A 34 6.80 12.52 -6.11
CA ASP A 34 6.67 13.70 -6.99
C ASP A 34 7.46 14.90 -6.45
N ALA A 35 7.48 15.10 -5.13
CA ALA A 35 8.19 16.19 -4.47
C ALA A 35 9.69 15.91 -4.25
N ASN A 36 10.10 14.63 -4.21
CA ASN A 36 11.44 14.20 -3.81
C ASN A 36 12.12 13.36 -4.92
N GLN A 37 12.03 13.81 -6.17
CA GLN A 37 12.62 13.11 -7.32
C GLN A 37 14.15 12.90 -7.21
N LEU A 38 14.83 13.74 -6.43
CA LEU A 38 16.27 13.67 -6.18
C LEU A 38 16.63 13.08 -4.80
N ALA A 39 15.67 12.44 -4.12
CA ALA A 39 15.93 11.74 -2.87
C ALA A 39 17.05 10.69 -3.05
N ASP A 40 17.75 10.41 -1.97
CA ASP A 40 18.77 9.37 -1.99
C ASP A 40 18.18 7.96 -1.81
N LYS A 41 19.02 6.94 -1.99
CA LYS A 41 18.61 5.54 -1.88
C LYS A 41 18.00 5.23 -0.51
N GLU A 42 18.55 5.81 0.55
CA GLU A 42 18.12 5.54 1.93
C GLU A 42 16.72 6.10 2.19
N GLU A 43 16.43 7.30 1.69
CA GLU A 43 15.11 7.93 1.74
C GLU A 43 14.05 7.12 0.97
N TYR A 44 14.38 6.66 -0.24
CA TYR A 44 13.51 5.77 -1.01
C TYR A 44 13.26 4.44 -0.30
N GLU A 45 14.31 3.81 0.26
CA GLU A 45 14.17 2.55 1.01
C GLU A 45 13.33 2.73 2.28
N HIS A 46 13.49 3.85 2.98
CA HIS A 46 12.67 4.16 4.15
C HIS A 46 11.20 4.28 3.76
N LYS A 47 10.90 5.05 2.69
CA LYS A 47 9.52 5.21 2.19
C LYS A 47 8.93 3.91 1.66
N GLN A 48 9.74 3.08 1.00
CA GLN A 48 9.33 1.75 0.57
C GLN A 48 8.95 0.88 1.78
N LYS A 49 9.81 0.80 2.81
CA LYS A 49 9.53 0.02 4.04
C LYS A 49 8.27 0.50 4.74
N GLU A 50 8.04 1.82 4.76
CA GLU A 50 6.83 2.41 5.33
C GLU A 50 5.56 1.96 4.59
N LEU A 51 5.60 1.92 3.25
CA LEU A 51 4.51 1.40 2.43
C LEU A 51 4.32 -0.12 2.63
N GLU A 52 5.40 -0.88 2.61
CA GLU A 52 5.38 -2.34 2.80
C GLU A 52 4.83 -2.73 4.17
N GLY A 53 5.16 -1.98 5.22
CA GLY A 53 4.64 -2.22 6.58
C GLY A 53 3.12 -2.14 6.66
N ILE A 54 2.48 -1.31 5.82
CA ILE A 54 1.02 -1.22 5.73
C ILE A 54 0.46 -2.28 4.77
N CYS A 55 1.13 -2.52 3.64
CA CYS A 55 0.60 -3.37 2.59
C CYS A 55 0.76 -4.87 2.88
N ASN A 56 1.88 -5.29 3.49
CA ASN A 56 2.19 -6.71 3.73
C ASN A 56 1.15 -7.42 4.62
N PRO A 57 0.67 -6.83 5.73
CA PRO A 57 -0.40 -7.44 6.53
C PRO A 57 -1.70 -7.65 5.74
N ILE A 58 -2.03 -6.72 4.86
CA ILE A 58 -3.26 -6.73 4.06
C ILE A 58 -3.16 -7.79 2.97
N VAL A 59 -2.04 -7.83 2.25
CA VAL A 59 -1.74 -8.89 1.27
C VAL A 59 -1.79 -10.26 1.94
N THR A 60 -1.20 -10.41 3.14
CA THR A 60 -1.25 -11.67 3.89
C THR A 60 -2.69 -12.10 4.19
N LYS A 61 -3.53 -11.17 4.67
CA LYS A 61 -4.97 -11.43 4.89
C LYS A 61 -5.70 -11.83 3.60
N MET A 62 -5.40 -11.17 2.48
CA MET A 62 -6.00 -11.48 1.18
C MET A 62 -5.71 -12.92 0.71
N TYR A 63 -4.47 -13.38 0.89
CA TYR A 63 -4.06 -14.74 0.54
C TYR A 63 -4.57 -15.78 1.54
N GLN A 64 -4.67 -15.45 2.83
CA GLN A 64 -5.23 -16.35 3.84
C GLN A 64 -6.74 -16.59 3.63
N GLY A 65 -7.50 -15.59 3.19
CA GLY A 65 -8.91 -15.73 2.83
C GLY A 65 -9.15 -16.32 1.43
N ALA A 66 -8.14 -16.92 0.79
CA ALA A 66 -8.27 -17.61 -0.50
C ALA A 66 -8.24 -19.14 -0.37
N GLY A 67 -8.12 -19.67 0.87
CA GLY A 67 -8.24 -21.09 1.19
C GLY A 67 -9.63 -21.47 1.66
#